data_AF-A0A950AMC3-F1
#
_entry.id   AF-A0A950AMC3-F1
#
_cell.length_a   1.000
_cell.length_b   1.000
_cell.length_c   1.000
_cell.angle_alpha   90.00
_cell.angle_beta   90.00
_cell.angle_gamma   90.00
#
_symmetry.space_group_name_H-M   'P 1'
#
loop_
_entity.id
_entity.type
_entity.pdbx_description
1 polymer ?
#
loop_
_entity_poly.entity_id
_entity_poly.type
_entity_poly.pdbx_seq_one_letter_code
_entity_poly.pdbx_strand_id
1 'polypeptide(L)'
;MGHYCHICGRVRANEKFSGRGHRDHICKDCQRLPHEERDQIACMDELYGYLEQSHISQKNIDRLGILVHHSDPEVRSLAELVQDIARVKPYRRRRLKFLAVKHWSLLLRLVQAYEDDLPDKFSPWPIDDDM
;
A
#
# COMPACT_ATOMS: atom_id res chain seq x y z
N MET A 1 -18.02 -2.72 -22.17
CA MET A 1 -16.72 -2.69 -21.46
C MET A 1 -16.98 -2.14 -20.06
N GLY A 2 -16.23 -2.56 -19.05
CA GLY A 2 -16.36 -2.03 -17.67
C GLY A 2 -15.13 -1.22 -17.29
N HIS A 3 -15.21 -0.46 -16.19
CA HIS A 3 -14.09 0.30 -15.64
C HIS A 3 -13.74 -0.20 -14.24
N TYR A 4 -12.45 -0.19 -13.92
CA TYR A 4 -11.94 -0.51 -12.59
C TYR A 4 -12.23 0.64 -11.63
N CYS A 5 -12.72 0.32 -10.44
CA CYS A 5 -12.87 1.27 -9.34
C CYS A 5 -11.77 1.05 -8.31
N HIS A 6 -10.91 2.06 -8.09
CA HIS A 6 -9.77 1.92 -7.18
C HIS A 6 -10.15 1.88 -5.69
N ILE A 7 -11.34 2.40 -5.33
CA ILE A 7 -11.82 2.34 -3.93
C ILE A 7 -12.32 0.94 -3.54
N CYS A 8 -12.96 0.20 -4.45
CA CYS A 8 -13.51 -1.12 -4.12
C CYS A 8 -12.85 -2.30 -4.83
N GLY A 9 -11.75 -2.07 -5.56
CA GLY A 9 -10.97 -3.10 -6.25
C GLY A 9 -11.71 -3.86 -7.37
N ARG A 10 -12.90 -3.42 -7.78
CA ARG A 10 -13.78 -4.18 -8.69
C ARG A 10 -13.93 -3.50 -10.04
N VAL A 11 -13.96 -4.30 -11.11
CA VAL A 11 -14.44 -3.85 -12.43
C VAL A 11 -15.96 -3.72 -12.39
N ARG A 12 -16.49 -2.54 -12.72
CA ARG A 12 -17.92 -2.24 -12.73
C ARG A 12 -18.38 -1.81 -14.12
N ALA A 13 -19.66 -2.01 -14.42
CA ALA A 13 -20.26 -1.54 -15.67
C ALA A 13 -20.19 -0.02 -15.82
N ASN A 14 -20.13 0.49 -17.05
CA ASN A 14 -20.00 1.92 -17.34
C ASN A 14 -21.09 2.78 -16.66
N GLU A 15 -22.32 2.29 -16.62
CA GLU A 15 -23.46 2.96 -15.96
C GLU A 15 -23.28 3.15 -14.45
N LYS A 16 -22.37 2.40 -13.83
CA LYS A 16 -22.01 2.53 -12.41
C LYS A 16 -20.98 3.62 -12.17
N PHE A 17 -20.57 4.38 -13.19
CA PHE A 17 -19.73 5.57 -13.03
C PHE A 17 -20.53 6.83 -13.38
N SER A 18 -20.21 7.94 -12.71
CA SER A 18 -20.70 9.28 -13.05
C SER A 18 -19.62 10.02 -13.85
N GLY A 19 -19.91 11.13 -14.53
CA GLY A 19 -18.87 11.86 -15.29
C GLY A 19 -17.64 12.22 -14.44
N ARG A 20 -17.85 12.69 -13.20
CA ARG A 20 -16.77 12.91 -12.22
C ARG A 20 -16.14 11.58 -11.77
N GLY A 21 -16.95 10.61 -11.36
CA GLY A 21 -16.44 9.33 -10.85
C GLY A 21 -15.70 8.51 -11.89
N HIS A 22 -16.02 8.67 -13.17
CA HIS A 22 -15.32 8.03 -14.27
C HIS A 22 -13.89 8.55 -14.38
N ARG A 23 -13.70 9.88 -14.36
CA ARG A 23 -12.37 10.52 -14.35
C ARG A 23 -11.55 10.13 -13.13
N ASP A 24 -12.20 10.04 -11.97
CA ASP A 24 -11.53 9.72 -10.71
C ASP A 24 -11.38 8.20 -10.50
N HIS A 25 -11.90 7.36 -11.40
CA HIS A 25 -11.95 5.89 -11.24
C HIS A 25 -12.68 5.44 -9.95
N ILE A 26 -13.76 6.12 -9.60
CA ILE A 26 -14.63 5.84 -8.45
C ILE A 26 -16.05 5.54 -8.92
N CYS A 27 -16.56 4.34 -8.61
CA CYS A 27 -17.93 3.98 -8.95
C CYS A 27 -18.93 4.76 -8.07
N LYS A 28 -20.18 4.89 -8.53
CA LYS A 28 -21.28 5.60 -7.86
C LYS A 28 -21.51 5.12 -6.43
N ASP A 29 -21.27 3.83 -6.17
CA ASP A 29 -21.44 3.26 -4.82
C ASP A 29 -20.36 3.77 -3.88
N CYS A 30 -19.09 3.75 -4.30
CA CYS A 30 -17.97 4.31 -3.54
C CYS A 30 -18.02 5.84 -3.45
N GLN A 31 -18.61 6.53 -4.43
CA GLN A 31 -18.84 7.98 -4.34
C GLN A 31 -19.78 8.38 -3.20
N ARG A 32 -20.54 7.45 -2.62
CA ARG A 32 -21.41 7.73 -1.46
C ARG A 32 -20.66 7.63 -0.12
N LEU A 33 -19.47 7.04 -0.10
CA LEU A 33 -18.66 7.00 1.11
C LEU A 33 -18.24 8.43 1.54
N PRO A 34 -17.98 8.66 2.83
CA PRO A 34 -17.31 9.87 3.31
C PRO A 34 -16.00 10.14 2.57
N HIS A 35 -15.59 11.41 2.51
CA HIS A 35 -14.35 11.77 1.86
C HIS A 35 -13.15 11.13 2.57
N GLU A 36 -13.16 11.20 3.90
CA GLU A 36 -12.13 10.69 4.80
C GLU A 36 -11.93 9.19 4.60
N GLU A 37 -13.01 8.41 4.49
CA GLU A 37 -12.95 6.97 4.27
C GLU A 37 -12.36 6.64 2.89
N ARG A 38 -12.77 7.36 1.84
CA ARG A 38 -12.17 7.16 0.51
C ARG A 38 -10.70 7.54 0.46
N ASP A 39 -10.33 8.62 1.14
CA ASP A 39 -8.98 9.13 1.21
C ASP A 39 -8.06 8.17 1.96
N GLN A 40 -8.52 7.62 3.09
CA GLN A 40 -7.84 6.54 3.80
C GLN A 40 -7.61 5.33 2.88
N ILE A 41 -8.67 4.82 2.21
CA ILE A 41 -8.55 3.68 1.29
C ILE A 41 -7.53 3.97 0.18
N ALA A 42 -7.61 5.14 -0.44
CA ALA A 42 -6.72 5.53 -1.53
C ALA A 42 -5.26 5.64 -1.06
N CYS A 43 -5.02 6.25 0.11
CA CYS A 43 -3.69 6.37 0.69
C CYS A 43 -3.12 5.02 1.11
N MET A 44 -3.92 4.13 1.71
CA MET A 44 -3.48 2.79 2.07
C MET A 44 -3.09 1.97 0.83
N ASP A 45 -3.89 2.01 -0.24
CA ASP A 45 -3.57 1.37 -1.53
C ASP A 45 -2.28 1.95 -2.15
N GLU A 46 -2.11 3.27 -2.10
CA GLU A 46 -0.87 3.95 -2.53
C GLU A 46 0.37 3.43 -1.77
N LEU A 47 0.27 3.32 -0.44
CA LEU A 47 1.35 2.88 0.44
C LEU A 47 1.74 1.42 0.23
N TYR A 48 0.76 0.51 0.14
CA TYR A 48 1.03 -0.88 -0.21
C TYR A 48 1.62 -1.00 -1.62
N GLY A 49 1.12 -0.19 -2.56
CA GLY A 49 1.68 -0.09 -3.91
C GLY A 49 3.18 0.25 -3.91
N TYR A 50 3.64 1.14 -3.02
CA TYR A 50 5.07 1.44 -2.89
C TYR A 50 5.90 0.24 -2.44
N LEU A 51 5.39 -0.59 -1.53
CA LEU A 51 6.06 -1.82 -1.09
C LEU A 51 6.21 -2.82 -2.23
N GLU A 52 5.29 -2.82 -3.20
CA GLU A 52 5.34 -3.71 -4.35
C GLU A 52 6.26 -3.24 -5.48
N GLN A 53 6.58 -1.95 -5.55
CA GLN A 53 7.45 -1.39 -6.59
C GLN A 53 8.86 -1.98 -6.56
N SER A 54 9.43 -2.23 -7.73
CA SER A 54 10.81 -2.70 -7.90
C SER A 54 11.83 -1.73 -7.29
N HIS A 55 11.52 -0.43 -7.33
CA HIS A 55 12.30 0.66 -6.78
C HIS A 55 11.36 1.78 -6.31
N ILE A 56 11.40 2.11 -5.02
CA ILE A 56 10.69 3.29 -4.48
C ILE A 56 11.50 4.52 -4.88
N SER A 57 11.00 5.29 -5.84
CA SER A 57 11.69 6.45 -6.40
C SER A 57 11.79 7.62 -5.41
N GLN A 58 12.69 8.59 -5.67
CA GLN A 58 12.79 9.81 -4.86
C GLN A 58 11.47 10.58 -4.80
N LYS A 59 10.74 10.67 -5.92
CA LYS A 59 9.40 11.29 -5.96
C LYS A 59 8.44 10.63 -4.98
N ASN A 60 8.50 9.30 -4.87
CA ASN A 60 7.65 8.55 -3.94
C ASN A 60 8.10 8.76 -2.49
N ILE A 61 9.40 8.92 -2.24
CA ILE A 61 9.94 9.30 -0.92
C ILE A 61 9.45 10.69 -0.50
N ASP A 62 9.43 11.65 -1.42
CA ASP A 62 8.92 13.00 -1.16
C ASP A 62 7.40 12.96 -0.85
N ARG A 63 6.65 12.14 -1.61
CA ARG A 63 5.23 11.89 -1.37
C ARG A 63 4.98 11.23 0.00
N LEU A 64 5.80 10.27 0.40
CA LEU A 64 5.76 9.68 1.74
C LEU A 64 5.99 10.73 2.82
N GLY A 65 6.86 11.71 2.59
CA GLY A 65 7.08 12.85 3.49
C GLY A 65 5.83 13.67 3.78
N ILE A 66 4.90 13.73 2.82
CA ILE A 66 3.59 14.36 3.01
C ILE A 66 2.67 13.43 3.81
N LEU A 67 2.62 12.14 3.45
CA LEU A 67 1.72 11.15 4.06
C LEU A 67 2.05 10.84 5.54
N VAL A 68 3.30 11.03 5.98
CA VAL A 68 3.68 10.97 7.40
C VAL A 68 2.93 12.01 8.26
N HIS A 69 2.37 13.04 7.67
CA HIS A 69 1.58 14.05 8.38
C HIS A 69 0.07 13.92 8.15
N HIS A 70 -0.38 12.79 7.60
CA HIS A 70 -1.79 12.54 7.33
C HIS A 70 -2.64 12.54 8.61
N SER A 71 -3.88 13.02 8.51
CA SER A 71 -4.81 13.13 9.64
C SER A 71 -5.19 11.76 10.20
N ASP A 72 -5.42 10.80 9.30
CA ASP A 72 -5.66 9.39 9.66
C ASP A 72 -4.41 8.73 10.25
N PRO A 73 -4.50 8.10 11.45
CA PRO A 73 -3.36 7.52 12.13
C PRO A 73 -2.82 6.23 11.47
N GLU A 74 -3.67 5.47 10.79
CA GLU A 74 -3.27 4.23 10.11
C GLU A 74 -2.42 4.56 8.88
N VAL A 75 -2.89 5.50 8.05
CA VAL A 75 -2.14 6.03 6.90
C VAL A 75 -0.78 6.57 7.36
N ARG A 76 -0.75 7.35 8.44
CA ARG A 76 0.49 7.92 8.99
C ARG A 76 1.46 6.82 9.42
N SER A 77 1.00 5.84 10.18
CA SER A 77 1.83 4.73 10.68
C SER A 77 2.47 3.94 9.54
N LEU A 78 1.68 3.59 8.52
CA LEU A 78 2.18 2.87 7.36
C LEU A 78 3.11 3.75 6.51
N ALA A 79 2.81 5.05 6.34
CA ALA A 79 3.67 5.99 5.61
C ALA A 79 5.06 6.12 6.26
N GLU A 80 5.12 6.24 7.59
CA GLU A 80 6.38 6.28 8.34
C GLU A 80 7.20 5.00 8.11
N LEU A 81 6.56 3.83 8.22
CA LEU A 81 7.19 2.55 7.98
C LEU A 81 7.74 2.44 6.55
N VAL A 82 6.93 2.77 5.54
CA VAL A 82 7.33 2.70 4.13
C VAL A 82 8.47 3.69 3.86
N GLN A 83 8.45 4.88 4.47
CA GLN A 83 9.53 5.86 4.37
C GLN A 83 10.83 5.35 4.98
N ASP A 84 10.79 4.75 6.18
CA ASP A 84 11.95 4.16 6.84
C ASP A 84 12.57 3.06 5.98
N ILE A 85 11.73 2.17 5.44
CA ILE A 85 12.14 1.11 4.51
C ILE A 85 12.77 1.70 3.24
N ALA A 86 12.16 2.73 2.65
CA ALA A 86 12.67 3.35 1.43
C ALA A 86 14.04 4.01 1.65
N ARG A 87 14.27 4.61 2.82
CA ARG A 87 15.56 5.23 3.18
C ARG A 87 16.69 4.21 3.32
N VAL A 88 16.41 3.02 3.86
CA VAL A 88 17.44 1.98 4.05
C VAL A 88 17.57 1.04 2.87
N LYS A 89 16.46 0.75 2.17
CA LYS A 89 16.41 -0.25 1.09
C LYS A 89 15.28 0.02 0.08
N PRO A 90 15.44 1.03 -0.81
CA PRO A 90 14.39 1.43 -1.75
C PRO A 90 14.11 0.38 -2.83
N TYR A 91 15.11 -0.39 -3.23
CA TYR A 91 14.96 -1.49 -4.19
C TYR A 91 14.34 -2.74 -3.53
N ARG A 92 13.31 -3.31 -4.16
CA ARG A 92 12.58 -4.49 -3.68
C ARG A 92 13.43 -5.74 -3.66
N ARG A 93 14.37 -5.88 -4.60
CA ARG A 93 15.21 -7.08 -4.70
C ARG A 93 15.97 -7.30 -3.39
N ARG A 94 15.72 -8.45 -2.75
CA ARG A 94 16.29 -8.84 -1.46
C ARG A 94 16.00 -7.85 -0.32
N ARG A 95 14.94 -7.03 -0.42
CA ARG A 95 14.57 -6.05 0.61
C ARG A 95 14.35 -6.74 1.95
N LEU A 96 13.53 -7.79 1.98
CA LEU A 96 13.22 -8.51 3.22
C LEU A 96 14.43 -9.19 3.83
N LYS A 97 15.25 -9.87 3.02
CA LYS A 97 16.50 -10.46 3.49
C LYS A 97 17.44 -9.40 4.08
N PHE A 98 17.48 -8.21 3.48
CA PHE A 98 18.25 -7.09 4.02
C PHE A 98 17.66 -6.59 5.36
N LEU A 99 16.34 -6.40 5.44
CA LEU A 99 15.68 -5.97 6.67
C LEU A 99 15.85 -7.01 7.79
N ALA A 100 15.66 -8.30 7.51
CA ALA A 100 15.87 -9.37 8.47
C ALA A 100 17.26 -9.34 9.13
N VAL A 101 18.29 -9.03 8.33
CA VAL A 101 19.69 -9.04 8.79
C VAL A 101 20.12 -7.70 9.40
N LYS A 102 19.63 -6.57 8.88
CA LYS A 102 20.15 -5.23 9.22
C LYS A 102 19.18 -4.33 9.98
N HIS A 103 17.88 -4.56 9.82
CA HIS A 103 16.80 -3.73 10.37
C HIS A 103 15.61 -4.59 10.81
N TRP A 104 15.86 -5.51 11.75
CA TRP A 104 14.86 -6.47 12.23
C TRP A 104 13.57 -5.80 12.73
N SER A 105 13.69 -4.65 13.42
CA SER A 105 12.54 -3.87 13.88
C SER A 105 11.65 -3.38 12.73
N LEU A 106 12.23 -2.98 11.60
CA LEU A 106 11.46 -2.59 10.41
C LEU A 106 10.79 -3.80 9.76
N LEU A 107 11.44 -4.96 9.75
CA LEU A 107 10.81 -6.19 9.27
C LEU A 107 9.60 -6.56 10.13
N LEU A 108 9.74 -6.51 11.46
CA LEU A 108 8.64 -6.83 12.36
C LEU A 108 7.45 -5.88 12.18
N ARG A 109 7.70 -4.58 12.09
CA ARG A 109 6.66 -3.57 11.78
C ARG A 109 6.01 -3.84 10.42
N LEU A 110 6.80 -4.24 9.42
CA LEU A 110 6.27 -4.61 8.11
C LEU A 110 5.38 -5.84 8.18
N VAL A 111 5.78 -6.89 8.89
CA VAL A 111 4.95 -8.08 9.08
C VAL A 111 3.65 -7.72 9.80
N GLN A 112 3.72 -6.91 10.86
CA GLN A 112 2.54 -6.45 11.60
C GLN A 112 1.58 -5.64 10.73
N ALA A 113 2.10 -4.81 9.82
CA ALA A 113 1.26 -4.01 8.92
C ALA A 113 0.43 -4.87 7.94
N TYR A 114 0.87 -6.09 7.63
CA TYR A 114 0.10 -7.02 6.79
C TYR A 114 -0.84 -7.94 7.59
N GLU A 115 -0.89 -7.82 8.92
CA GLU A 115 -1.70 -8.68 9.82
C GLU A 115 -1.60 -10.19 9.46
N ASP A 116 -2.76 -10.88 9.38
CA ASP A 116 -2.92 -12.30 9.01
C ASP A 116 -2.78 -12.56 7.50
N ASP A 117 -2.66 -11.51 6.68
CA ASP A 117 -2.58 -11.58 5.21
C ASP A 117 -1.17 -11.26 4.69
N LEU A 118 -0.13 -11.65 5.46
CA LEU A 118 1.25 -11.57 5.01
C LEU A 118 1.42 -12.45 3.75
N PRO A 119 1.64 -11.86 2.56
CA PRO A 119 1.76 -12.68 1.35
C PRO A 119 2.98 -13.61 1.49
N ASP A 120 2.89 -14.88 1.07
CA ASP A 120 3.96 -15.88 1.24
C ASP A 120 5.36 -15.39 0.82
N LYS A 121 5.42 -14.53 -0.21
CA LYS A 121 6.64 -13.86 -0.71
C LYS A 121 7.34 -12.99 0.35
N PHE A 122 6.67 -12.72 1.47
CA PHE A 122 7.10 -11.94 2.61
C PHE A 122 7.34 -12.74 3.89
N SER A 123 7.07 -14.06 3.91
CA SER A 123 7.32 -14.91 5.07
C SER A 123 8.81 -14.91 5.44
N PRO A 124 9.19 -14.54 6.69
CA PRO A 124 10.57 -14.63 7.17
C PRO A 124 10.99 -16.06 7.50
N TRP A 125 10.03 -16.96 7.66
CA TRP A 125 10.25 -18.35 8.04
C TRP A 125 10.43 -19.18 6.76
N PRO A 126 11.43 -20.08 6.70
CA PRO A 126 11.47 -21.04 5.61
C PRO A 126 10.14 -21.78 5.59
N ILE A 127 9.50 -21.81 4.43
CA ILE A 127 8.52 -22.86 4.15
C ILE A 127 9.38 -24.12 4.16
N ASP A 128 9.20 -24.97 5.17
CA ASP A 128 9.87 -26.26 5.19
C ASP A 128 9.39 -27.01 3.93
N ASP A 129 10.22 -27.02 2.89
CA ASP A 129 10.12 -27.92 1.74
C ASP A 129 10.51 -29.33 2.22
N ASP A 130 9.75 -29.90 3.17
CA ASP A 130 9.79 -31.32 3.48
C ASP A 130 8.56 -31.99 2.83
N MET A 131 8.76 -32.37 1.56
CA MET A 131 8.15 -33.55 0.96
C MET A 131 9.16 -34.70 0.98
#